data_AF-A0A660WUJ2-F1
#
_entry.id   AF-A0A660WUJ2-F1
#
_cell.length_a   1.000
_cell.length_b   1.000
_cell.length_c   1.000
_cell.angle_alpha   90.00
_cell.angle_beta   90.00
_cell.angle_gamma   90.00
#
_symmetry.space_group_name_H-M   'P 1'
#
loop_
_entity.id
_entity.type
_entity.pdbx_description
1 polymer ?
#
loop_
_entity_poly.entity_id
_entity_poly.type
_entity_poly.pdbx_seq_one_letter_code
_entity_poly.pdbx_strand_id
1 'polypeptide(L)'
;GTSCPVIEAVRGSDFCVLVTEPTPFGLNDLALAVEMLRTLKIPFGVIINRSELGDNKVDEFCRQEKVPILMQIPFKKEIAVAYSKGIPLIEGFPEYREKFKTLYYKIKELVK
;
A
#
# COMPACT_ATOMS: atom_id res chain seq x y z
N GLY A 1 11.17 2.48 -1.06
CA GLY A 1 12.49 2.38 -1.73
C GLY A 1 12.38 2.81 -3.18
N THR A 2 13.44 3.38 -3.76
CA THR A 2 13.43 4.02 -5.09
C THR A 2 14.68 3.75 -5.92
N SER A 3 15.42 2.70 -5.58
CA SER A 3 16.66 2.32 -6.27
C SER A 3 16.40 1.75 -7.67
N CYS A 4 17.43 1.62 -8.51
CA CYS A 4 17.32 1.03 -9.85
C CYS A 4 16.58 -0.33 -9.88
N PRO A 5 16.80 -1.26 -8.92
CA PRO A 5 15.99 -2.49 -8.84
C PRO A 5 14.49 -2.24 -8.68
N VAL A 6 14.08 -1.19 -7.96
CA VAL A 6 12.67 -0.84 -7.81
C VAL A 6 12.11 -0.29 -9.12
N ILE A 7 12.86 0.57 -9.81
CA ILE A 7 12.45 1.11 -11.11
C ILE A 7 12.20 -0.02 -12.11
N GLU A 8 13.11 -1.00 -12.17
CA GLU A 8 12.96 -2.14 -13.07
C GLU A 8 11.80 -3.05 -12.66
N ALA A 9 11.58 -3.24 -11.34
CA ALA A 9 10.46 -4.04 -10.84
C ALA A 9 9.08 -3.45 -11.19
N VAL A 10 8.96 -2.12 -11.30
CA VAL A 10 7.67 -1.47 -11.61
C VAL A 10 7.49 -1.18 -13.11
N ARG A 11 8.58 -1.19 -13.89
CA ARG A 11 8.54 -0.86 -15.31
C ARG A 11 7.59 -1.80 -16.07
N GLY A 12 6.70 -1.21 -16.88
CA GLY A 12 5.72 -1.96 -17.69
C GLY A 12 4.53 -2.51 -16.90
N SER A 13 4.40 -2.21 -15.61
CA SER A 13 3.23 -2.58 -14.82
C SER A 13 2.04 -1.69 -15.15
N ASP A 14 0.84 -2.27 -15.25
CA ASP A 14 -0.41 -1.52 -15.44
C ASP A 14 -0.78 -0.68 -14.20
N PHE A 15 -0.35 -1.14 -13.02
CA PHE A 15 -0.59 -0.47 -11.74
C PHE A 15 0.44 -0.87 -10.70
N CYS A 16 0.83 0.06 -9.82
CA CYS A 16 1.70 -0.21 -8.67
C CYS A 16 0.94 0.00 -7.35
N VAL A 17 0.95 -1.00 -6.47
CA VAL A 17 0.43 -0.86 -5.10
C VAL A 17 1.60 -0.56 -4.16
N LEU A 18 1.61 0.63 -3.58
CA LEU A 18 2.55 1.00 -2.53
C LEU A 18 2.01 0.56 -1.18
N VAL A 19 2.86 0.00 -0.32
CA VAL A 19 2.52 -0.36 1.05
C VAL A 19 3.41 0.43 1.99
N THR A 20 2.82 1.12 2.98
CA THR A 20 3.56 1.88 3.98
C THR A 20 2.99 1.68 5.38
N GLU A 21 3.72 2.11 6.41
CA GLU A 21 3.25 2.19 7.79
C GLU A 21 3.17 3.67 8.20
N PRO A 22 2.25 4.08 9.10
CA PRO A 22 2.07 5.48 9.53
C PRO A 22 3.20 5.95 10.46
N THR A 23 4.44 5.88 9.98
CA THR A 23 5.65 6.28 10.70
C THR A 23 6.39 7.35 9.89
N PRO A 24 7.23 8.19 10.52
CA PRO A 24 8.02 9.19 9.80
C PRO A 24 8.89 8.59 8.69
N PHE A 25 9.47 7.41 8.92
CA PHE A 25 10.26 6.70 7.92
C PHE A 25 9.39 6.16 6.78
N GLY A 26 8.24 5.57 7.11
CA GLY A 26 7.28 5.09 6.12
C GLY A 26 6.74 6.21 5.23
N LEU A 27 6.52 7.41 5.79
CA LEU A 27 6.13 8.59 5.04
C LEU A 27 7.23 9.07 4.10
N ASN A 28 8.47 9.16 4.57
CA ASN A 28 9.60 9.56 3.73
C ASN A 28 9.79 8.61 2.54
N ASP A 29 9.78 7.31 2.81
CA ASP A 29 9.91 6.29 1.77
C ASP A 29 8.74 6.28 0.78
N LEU A 30 7.52 6.53 1.30
CA LEU A 30 6.32 6.68 0.47
C LEU A 30 6.46 7.89 -0.46
N ALA A 31 6.89 9.04 0.05
CA ALA A 31 7.01 10.27 -0.74
C ALA A 31 7.96 10.07 -1.93
N LEU A 32 9.14 9.49 -1.69
CA LEU A 32 10.09 9.16 -2.75
C LEU A 32 9.49 8.20 -3.78
N ALA A 33 8.77 7.17 -3.34
CA ALA A 33 8.14 6.20 -4.24
C ALA A 33 7.03 6.83 -5.08
N VAL A 34 6.23 7.73 -4.49
CA VAL A 34 5.20 8.50 -5.19
C VAL A 34 5.81 9.38 -6.28
N GLU A 35 6.88 10.13 -5.96
CA GLU A 35 7.61 10.94 -6.95
C GLU A 35 8.13 10.08 -8.10
N MET A 36 8.79 8.97 -7.79
CA MET A 36 9.32 8.03 -8.79
C MET A 36 8.22 7.50 -9.72
N LEU A 37 7.10 7.02 -9.18
CA LEU A 37 6.01 6.46 -10.00
C LEU A 37 5.33 7.53 -10.85
N ARG A 38 5.23 8.78 -10.38
CA ARG A 38 4.77 9.91 -11.20
C ARG A 38 5.69 10.18 -12.37
N THR A 39 7.02 10.20 -12.14
CA THR A 39 8.00 10.38 -13.21
C THR A 39 7.91 9.26 -14.26
N LEU A 40 7.70 8.03 -13.81
CA LEU A 40 7.53 6.86 -14.68
C LEU A 40 6.13 6.78 -15.34
N LYS A 41 5.19 7.65 -14.94
CA LYS A 41 3.79 7.67 -15.40
C LYS A 41 3.07 6.33 -15.21
N ILE A 42 3.39 5.62 -14.13
CA ILE A 42 2.74 4.36 -13.78
C ILE A 42 1.55 4.70 -12.86
N PRO A 43 0.33 4.21 -13.12
CA PRO A 43 -0.79 4.36 -12.19
C PRO A 43 -0.51 3.68 -10.83
N PHE A 44 -0.92 4.28 -9.71
CA PHE A 44 -0.65 3.71 -8.40
C PHE A 44 -1.66 4.10 -7.32
N GLY A 45 -1.59 3.39 -6.20
CA GLY A 45 -2.34 3.68 -4.97
C GLY A 45 -1.67 3.06 -3.74
N VAL A 46 -2.16 3.43 -2.56
CA VAL A 46 -1.49 3.13 -1.29
C VAL A 46 -2.33 2.20 -0.41
N ILE A 47 -1.68 1.22 0.22
CA ILE A 47 -2.19 0.48 1.36
C ILE A 47 -1.43 0.94 2.60
N ILE A 48 -2.16 1.37 3.62
CA ILE A 48 -1.58 1.72 4.92
C ILE A 48 -1.63 0.46 5.79
N ASN A 49 -0.47 -0.16 6.01
CA ASN A 49 -0.27 -1.28 6.90
C ASN A 49 -0.05 -0.79 8.34
N ARG A 50 -0.44 -1.60 9.32
CA ARG A 50 -0.36 -1.27 10.76
C ARG A 50 -0.91 0.13 11.06
N SER A 51 -2.08 0.46 10.51
CA SER A 51 -2.64 1.81 10.48
C SER A 51 -2.89 2.46 11.85
N GLU A 52 -2.78 1.72 12.95
CA GLU A 52 -2.98 2.23 14.33
C GLU A 52 -1.67 2.66 15.03
N LEU A 53 -0.50 2.47 14.40
CA LEU A 53 0.81 2.65 15.06
C LEU A 53 1.41 4.06 14.98
N GLY A 54 0.66 5.09 14.59
CA GLY A 54 1.23 6.42 14.47
C GLY A 54 0.23 7.55 14.29
N ASP A 55 0.67 8.60 13.61
CA ASP A 55 -0.13 9.80 13.35
C ASP A 55 -0.85 9.75 12.00
N ASN A 56 -1.66 10.76 11.73
CA ASN A 56 -2.43 10.87 10.49
C ASN A 56 -1.61 11.44 9.32
N LYS A 57 -0.28 11.59 9.42
CA LYS A 57 0.50 12.28 8.39
C LYS A 57 0.54 11.54 7.07
N VAL A 58 0.50 10.21 7.08
CA VAL A 58 0.41 9.43 5.84
C VAL A 58 -0.92 9.66 5.14
N ASP A 59 -2.04 9.66 5.87
CA ASP A 59 -3.36 9.99 5.33
C ASP A 59 -3.42 11.42 4.79
N GLU A 60 -2.86 12.38 5.53
CA GLU A 60 -2.77 13.78 5.12
C GLU A 60 -1.92 13.96 3.85
N PHE A 61 -0.76 13.32 3.80
CA PHE A 61 0.11 13.30 2.62
C PHE A 61 -0.61 12.71 1.41
N CYS A 62 -1.23 11.53 1.56
CA CYS A 62 -1.98 10.91 0.47
C CYS A 62 -3.11 11.82 -0.03
N ARG A 63 -3.82 12.50 0.88
CA ARG A 63 -4.86 13.47 0.52
C ARG A 63 -4.29 14.69 -0.23
N GLN A 64 -3.18 15.27 0.24
CA GLN A 64 -2.53 16.43 -0.38
C GLN A 64 -1.99 16.08 -1.77
N GLU A 65 -1.33 14.95 -1.89
CA GLU A 65 -0.80 14.44 -3.15
C GLU A 65 -1.87 13.83 -4.06
N LYS A 66 -3.14 13.75 -3.62
CA LYS A 66 -4.23 13.12 -4.39
C LYS A 66 -3.91 11.67 -4.76
N VAL A 67 -3.26 10.95 -3.86
CA VAL A 67 -2.95 9.53 -3.99
C VAL A 67 -4.08 8.71 -3.37
N PRO A 68 -4.69 7.76 -4.10
CA PRO A 68 -5.79 6.98 -3.57
C PRO A 68 -5.31 6.01 -2.49
N ILE A 69 -5.90 6.10 -1.30
CA ILE A 69 -5.77 5.07 -0.26
C ILE A 69 -6.74 3.94 -0.58
N LEU A 70 -6.20 2.79 -0.94
CA LEU A 70 -6.96 1.66 -1.44
C LEU A 70 -7.54 0.81 -0.30
N MET A 71 -6.76 0.62 0.76
CA MET A 71 -7.10 -0.17 1.96
C MET A 71 -6.24 0.28 3.15
N GLN A 72 -6.76 0.09 4.36
CA GLN A 72 -5.97 0.13 5.59
C GLN A 72 -6.03 -1.23 6.31
N ILE A 73 -4.89 -1.67 6.83
CA ILE A 73 -4.76 -2.91 7.61
C ILE A 73 -4.36 -2.51 9.04
N PRO A 74 -5.21 -2.72 10.06
CA PRO A 74 -4.90 -2.35 11.44
C PRO A 74 -3.75 -3.18 11.99
N PHE A 75 -3.12 -2.66 13.04
CA PHE A 75 -2.12 -3.42 13.78
C PHE A 75 -2.83 -4.42 14.71
N LYS A 76 -2.76 -5.71 14.36
CA LYS A 76 -3.27 -6.80 15.19
C LYS A 76 -2.17 -7.82 15.44
N LYS A 77 -1.94 -8.16 16.71
CA LYS A 77 -0.91 -9.16 17.09
C LYS A 77 -1.22 -10.52 16.47
N GLU A 78 -2.49 -10.85 16.31
CA GLU A 78 -2.99 -12.09 15.70
C GLU A 78 -2.58 -12.17 14.23
N ILE A 79 -2.64 -11.05 13.49
CA ILE A 79 -2.12 -10.98 12.11
C ILE A 79 -0.62 -11.26 12.12
N ALA A 80 0.11 -10.70 13.09
CA ALA A 80 1.54 -10.89 13.20
C ALA A 80 1.95 -12.34 13.48
N VAL A 81 1.21 -13.01 14.35
CA VAL A 81 1.39 -14.43 14.67
C VAL A 81 0.99 -15.33 13.51
N ALA A 82 -0.04 -14.99 12.74
CA ALA A 82 -0.45 -15.77 11.59
C ALA A 82 0.63 -15.75 10.49
N TYR A 83 1.11 -14.57 10.08
CA TYR A 83 2.12 -14.50 9.02
C TYR A 83 3.47 -15.10 9.45
N SER A 84 3.83 -15.05 10.74
CA SER A 84 5.06 -15.68 11.24
C SER A 84 5.03 -17.21 11.18
N LYS A 85 3.83 -17.79 11.08
CA LYS A 85 3.59 -19.22 10.83
C LYS A 85 3.40 -19.55 9.35
N GLY A 86 3.59 -18.57 8.45
CA GLY A 86 3.36 -18.73 7.02
C GLY A 86 1.87 -18.82 6.64
N ILE A 87 0.96 -18.47 7.54
CA ILE A 87 -0.48 -18.50 7.27
C ILE A 87 -0.86 -17.23 6.50
N PRO A 88 -1.40 -17.34 5.27
CA PRO A 88 -1.87 -16.20 4.51
C PRO A 88 -2.96 -15.42 5.25
N LEU A 89 -2.99 -14.09 5.07
CA LEU A 89 -3.96 -13.22 5.76
C LEU A 89 -5.41 -13.65 5.53
N ILE A 90 -5.75 -14.08 4.31
CA ILE A 90 -7.11 -14.53 3.95
C ILE A 90 -7.53 -15.89 4.55
N GLU A 91 -6.57 -16.66 5.05
CA GLU A 91 -6.82 -17.91 5.77
C GLU A 91 -7.00 -17.66 7.27
N GLY A 92 -6.13 -16.83 7.86
CA GLY A 92 -6.26 -16.43 9.26
C GLY A 92 -7.44 -15.48 9.53
N PHE A 93 -7.80 -14.66 8.55
CA PHE A 93 -8.80 -13.59 8.66
C PHE A 93 -9.67 -13.57 7.38
N PRO A 94 -10.69 -14.45 7.29
CA PRO A 94 -11.51 -14.61 6.09
C PRO A 94 -12.19 -13.32 5.61
N GLU A 95 -12.44 -12.34 6.49
CA GLU A 95 -13.00 -11.04 6.12
C GLU A 95 -12.14 -10.26 5.12
N TYR A 96 -10.83 -10.55 5.06
CA TYR A 96 -9.94 -9.92 4.09
C TYR A 96 -10.19 -10.40 2.65
N ARG A 97 -10.90 -11.52 2.44
CA ARG A 97 -11.27 -11.97 1.09
C ARG A 97 -12.10 -10.91 0.36
N GLU A 98 -13.15 -10.40 1.00
CA GLU A 98 -14.01 -9.37 0.41
C GLU A 98 -13.31 -8.01 0.34
N LYS A 99 -12.43 -7.70 1.30
CA LYS A 99 -11.60 -6.48 1.24
C LYS A 99 -10.65 -6.51 0.05
N PHE A 100 -9.98 -7.62 -0.22
CA PHE A 100 -9.07 -7.76 -1.36
C PHE A 100 -9.81 -7.79 -2.71
N LYS A 101 -11.03 -8.36 -2.77
CA LYS A 101 -11.88 -8.22 -3.96
C LYS A 101 -12.24 -6.75 -4.21
N THR A 102 -12.68 -6.03 -3.18
CA THR A 102 -12.98 -4.59 -3.28
C THR A 102 -11.75 -3.79 -3.73
N LEU A 103 -10.57 -4.08 -3.17
CA LEU A 103 -9.30 -3.50 -3.60
C LEU A 103 -9.05 -3.71 -5.09
N TYR A 104 -9.22 -4.94 -5.57
CA TYR A 104 -9.02 -5.28 -6.98
C TYR A 104 -9.96 -4.50 -7.91
N TYR A 105 -11.24 -4.36 -7.55
CA TYR A 105 -12.19 -3.57 -8.33
C TYR A 105 -11.82 -2.08 -8.36
N LYS A 106 -11.38 -1.50 -7.23
CA LYS A 106 -10.86 -0.12 -7.20
C LYS A 106 -9.66 0.05 -8.14
N ILE A 107 -8.71 -0.90 -8.13
CA ILE A 107 -7.55 -0.85 -9.04
C ILE A 107 -8.02 -0.89 -10.49
N LYS A 108 -8.96 -1.78 -10.84
CA LYS A 108 -9.54 -1.85 -12.18
C LYS A 108 -10.19 -0.55 -12.65
N GLU A 109 -10.74 0.25 -11.75
CA GLU A 109 -11.32 1.56 -12.09
C GLU A 109 -10.25 2.64 -12.35
N LEU A 110 -9.08 2.51 -11.73
CA LEU A 110 -7.97 3.46 -11.85
C LEU A 110 -7.07 3.23 -13.08
N VAL A 111 -7.16 2.04 -13.70
CA VAL A 111 -6.32 1.60 -14.84
C VAL A 111 -7.08 1.67 -16.17
N LYS A 112 -8.28 2.27 -16.19
CA LYS A 112 -9.10 2.40 -17.40
C LYS A 112 -8.51 3.38 -18.42
#